data_AF-A0A2T1DBD7-F1
#
_entry.id   AF-A0A2T1DBD7-F1
#
_cell.length_a   1.000
_cell.length_b   1.000
_cell.length_c   1.000
_cell.angle_alpha   90.00
_cell.angle_beta   90.00
_cell.angle_gamma   90.00
#
_symmetry.space_group_name_H-M   'P 1'
#
loop_
_entity.id
_entity.type
_entity.pdbx_description
1 polymer ?
#
loop_
_entity_poly.entity_id
_entity_poly.type
_entity_poly.pdbx_seq_one_letter_code
_entity_poly.pdbx_strand_id
1 'polypeptide(L)' 'MIISELNYLEIATEADNLEGGIDLSANFTQFQQQSSLLQTASTSGPAGSVAIANGASLSIDTSGFGAVVLGL' A
#
# COMPACT_ATOMS: atom_id res chain seq x y z
N MET A 1 43.78 -42.16 34.94
CA MET A 1 44.00 -41.13 33.92
C MET A 1 44.37 -41.81 32.62
N ILE A 2 43.46 -41.79 31.65
CA ILE A 2 43.73 -41.85 30.21
C ILE A 2 42.67 -40.93 29.60
N ILE A 3 43.10 -39.86 28.94
CA ILE A 3 42.28 -38.98 28.11
C ILE A 3 42.80 -39.17 26.69
N SER A 4 41.91 -39.55 25.77
CA SER A 4 42.12 -39.57 24.32
C SER A 4 40.74 -39.80 23.70
N GLU A 5 40.16 -39.01 22.80
CA GLU A 5 40.54 -37.87 21.98
C GLU A 5 39.19 -37.20 21.62
N LEU A 6 39.05 -35.90 21.84
CA LEU A 6 38.84 -34.91 20.79
C LEU A 6 37.96 -35.42 19.62
N ASN A 7 36.65 -35.18 19.70
CA ASN A 7 35.84 -35.06 18.51
C ASN A 7 35.05 -33.75 18.58
N TYR A 8 35.62 -32.75 17.92
CA TYR A 8 34.96 -31.65 17.22
C TYR A 8 33.78 -30.97 17.92
N LEU A 9 34.08 -29.76 18.42
CA LEU A 9 33.40 -28.53 18.05
C LEU A 9 32.13 -28.72 17.20
N GLU A 10 30.98 -28.76 17.85
CA GLU A 10 29.74 -28.27 17.26
C GLU A 10 29.08 -27.38 18.31
N ILE A 11 29.62 -26.16 18.42
CA ILE A 11 28.76 -25.01 18.68
C ILE A 11 27.85 -24.96 17.46
N ALA A 12 26.71 -25.66 17.54
CA ALA A 12 25.58 -25.42 16.66
C ALA A 12 24.99 -24.07 17.10
N THR A 13 25.68 -23.01 16.70
CA THR A 13 25.02 -21.76 16.32
C THR A 13 24.17 -22.12 15.11
N GLU A 14 22.96 -22.63 15.34
CA GLU A 14 21.87 -22.48 14.39
C GLU A 14 20.65 -22.02 15.18
N ALA A 15 20.18 -20.84 14.79
CA ALA A 15 19.02 -20.18 15.30
C ALA A 15 17.76 -20.96 14.86
N ASP A 16 17.51 -22.12 15.45
CA ASP A 16 16.36 -22.97 15.06
C ASP A 16 15.04 -22.57 15.74
N ASN A 17 15.06 -21.63 16.69
CA ASN A 17 13.83 -21.07 17.24
C ASN A 17 13.39 -19.81 16.47
N LEU A 18 13.00 -20.00 15.22
CA LEU A 18 11.92 -19.19 14.64
C LEU A 18 10.80 -20.10 14.12
N GLU A 19 10.40 -21.08 14.93
CA GLU A 19 9.28 -21.96 14.64
C GLU A 19 8.11 -21.58 15.57
N GLY A 20 7.13 -20.84 15.04
CA GLY A 20 5.87 -20.53 15.75
C GLY A 20 5.79 -19.17 16.45
N GLY A 21 6.47 -18.14 15.94
CA GLY A 21 6.25 -16.75 16.39
C GLY A 21 4.95 -16.17 15.80
N ILE A 22 4.23 -15.37 16.59
CA ILE A 22 3.10 -14.58 16.08
C ILE A 22 3.65 -13.56 15.08
N ASP A 23 3.27 -13.67 13.81
CA ASP A 23 3.58 -12.64 12.81
C ASP A 23 2.47 -11.59 12.82
N LEU A 24 2.84 -10.34 13.12
CA LEU A 24 1.95 -9.19 13.24
C LEU A 24 2.35 -8.16 12.20
N SER A 25 1.49 -7.96 11.21
CA SER A 25 1.62 -6.87 10.25
C SER A 25 0.42 -5.94 10.36
N ALA A 26 0.66 -4.63 10.31
CA ALA A 26 -0.37 -3.63 10.16
C ALA A 26 0.05 -2.65 9.06
N ASN A 27 -0.90 -2.30 8.19
CA ASN A 27 -0.70 -1.28 7.17
C ASN A 27 -1.77 -0.21 7.24
N PHE A 28 -1.37 1.01 6.89
CA PHE A 28 -2.27 2.12 6.67
C PHE A 28 -2.02 2.63 5.25
N THR A 29 -3.09 2.78 4.48
CA THR A 29 -3.04 3.33 3.13
C THR A 29 -3.89 4.58 3.06
N GLN A 30 -3.38 5.62 2.40
CA GLN A 30 -4.13 6.82 2.11
C GLN A 30 -3.96 7.16 0.64
N PHE A 31 -5.07 7.41 -0.04
CA PHE A 31 -5.11 7.80 -1.44
C PHE A 31 -6.03 9.00 -1.59
N GLN A 32 -5.44 10.07 -2.11
CA GLN A 32 -6.13 11.31 -2.44
C GLN A 32 -5.92 11.61 -3.91
N GLN A 33 -7.01 11.82 -4.64
CA GLN A 33 -6.98 12.24 -6.04
C GLN A 33 -7.98 13.37 -6.26
N GLN A 34 -7.48 14.45 -6.87
CA GLN A 34 -8.30 15.58 -7.28
C GLN A 34 -8.21 15.75 -8.80
N SER A 35 -9.37 15.86 -9.45
CA SER A 35 -9.47 16.11 -10.88
C SER A 35 -10.49 17.21 -11.15
N SER A 36 -10.13 18.16 -12.01
CA SER A 36 -11.02 19.23 -12.45
C SER A 36 -11.11 19.20 -13.97
N LEU A 37 -12.32 19.27 -14.49
CA LEU A 37 -12.60 19.39 -15.92
C LEU A 37 -13.29 20.71 -16.19
N LEU A 38 -12.80 21.44 -17.18
CA LEU A 38 -13.47 22.61 -17.74
C LEU A 38 -13.74 22.33 -19.22
N GLN A 39 -15.00 22.38 -19.61
CA GLN A 39 -15.43 22.23 -20.99
C GLN A 39 -16.12 23.51 -21.45
N THR A 40 -15.55 24.14 -22.46
CA THR A 40 -16.14 25.32 -23.12
C THR A 40 -16.60 24.95 -24.52
N ALA A 41 -17.76 25.45 -24.91
CA ALA A 41 -18.29 25.33 -26.25
C ALA A 41 -18.86 26.67 -26.68
N SER A 42 -18.60 27.06 -27.92
CA SER A 42 -19.21 28.23 -28.53
C SER A 42 -19.71 27.89 -29.92
N THR A 43 -20.88 28.43 -30.25
CA THR A 43 -21.46 28.30 -31.59
C THR A 43 -21.89 29.69 -32.05
N SER A 44 -21.79 29.93 -33.36
CA SER A 44 -22.20 31.18 -34.00
C SER A 44 -23.00 30.85 -35.24
N GLY A 45 -24.15 31.50 -35.39
CA GLY A 45 -25.01 31.34 -36.55
C GLY A 45 -25.84 32.59 -36.86
N PRO A 46 -26.63 32.57 -37.93
CA PRO A 46 -27.41 33.74 -38.38
C PRO A 46 -28.39 34.29 -37.33
N ALA A 47 -28.77 33.47 -36.34
CA ALA A 47 -29.66 33.85 -35.24
C ALA A 47 -28.91 34.35 -33.98
N GLY A 48 -27.58 34.52 -34.05
CA GLY A 48 -26.74 34.96 -32.93
C GLY A 48 -25.73 33.90 -32.48
N SER A 49 -25.04 34.21 -31.38
CA SER A 49 -23.98 33.37 -30.82
C SER A 49 -24.37 32.85 -29.44
N VAL A 50 -24.00 31.60 -29.15
CA VAL A 50 -24.20 30.97 -27.84
C VAL A 50 -22.85 30.48 -27.33
N ALA A 51 -22.57 30.72 -26.06
CA ALA A 51 -21.41 30.19 -25.36
C ALA A 51 -21.87 29.43 -24.12
N ILE A 52 -21.26 28.28 -23.87
CA ILE A 52 -21.52 27.41 -22.73
C ILE A 52 -20.18 27.07 -22.09
N ALA A 53 -20.12 27.17 -20.77
CA ALA A 53 -19.00 26.70 -19.97
C ALA A 53 -19.54 25.76 -18.88
N ASN A 54 -19.08 24.52 -18.90
CA ASN A 54 -19.38 23.52 -17.87
C ASN A 54 -18.09 23.20 -17.11
N GLY A 55 -18.16 23.24 -15.79
CA GLY A 55 -17.11 22.79 -14.90
C GLY A 55 -17.54 21.53 -14.17
N ALA A 56 -16.62 20.60 -13.97
CA ALA A 56 -16.81 19.45 -13.09
C ALA A 56 -15.58 19.25 -12.22
N SER A 57 -15.79 18.79 -10.99
CA SER A 57 -14.73 18.45 -10.05
C SER A 57 -14.98 17.07 -9.47
N LEU A 58 -13.94 16.24 -9.41
CA LEU A 58 -13.94 14.94 -8.77
C LEU A 58 -12.88 14.95 -7.68
N SER A 59 -13.29 14.60 -6.46
CA SER A 59 -12.41 14.39 -5.32
C SER A 59 -12.61 12.96 -4.83
N ILE A 60 -11.56 12.16 -4.88
CA ILE A 60 -11.53 10.81 -4.32
C ILE A 60 -10.60 10.85 -3.12
N ASP A 61 -11.15 10.50 -1.97
CA ASP A 61 -10.41 10.38 -0.72
C ASP A 61 -10.74 9.01 -0.14
N THR A 62 -9.73 8.15 -0.02
CA THR A 62 -9.90 6.81 0.54
C THR A 62 -8.74 6.49 1.47
N SER A 63 -9.09 5.88 2.59
CA SER A 63 -8.15 5.41 3.58
C SER A 63 -8.47 3.96 3.93
N GLY A 64 -7.44 3.15 4.03
CA GLY A 64 -7.53 1.75 4.43
C GLY A 64 -6.65 1.48 5.64
N PHE A 65 -7.14 0.63 6.53
CA PHE A 65 -6.34 -0.01 7.57
C PHE A 65 -6.45 -1.52 7.39
N GLY A 66 -5.32 -2.20 7.38
CA GLY A 66 -5.26 -3.66 7.33
C GLY A 66 -4.33 -4.18 8.42
N ALA A 67 -4.67 -5.33 8.99
CA ALA A 67 -3.80 -6.06 9.88
C ALA A 67 -3.82 -7.55 9.53
N VAL A 68 -2.67 -8.18 9.59
CA VAL A 68 -2.49 -9.62 9.38
C VAL A 68 -1.87 -10.18 10.65
N VAL A 69 -2.46 -11.26 11.16
CA VAL A 69 -1.94 -12.05 12.27
C VAL A 69 -1.82 -13.50 11.79
N LEU A 70 -0.61 -14.05 11.81
CA LEU A 70 -0.36 -15.46 11.47
C LEU A 70 0.22 -16.18 12.70
N GLY A 71 -0.23 -17.42 12.96
CA GLY A 71 0.33 -18.29 14.00
C GLY A 71 -0.56 -18.57 15.21
N LEU A 72 -1.76 -19.12 15.00
CA LEU A 72 -2.49 -19.88 16.03
C LEU A 72 -2.30 -21.38 15.80
#